data_AF-A0A081ATU3-F1
#
_entry.id   AF-A0A081ATU3-F1
#
_cell.length_a   1.000
_cell.length_b   1.000
_cell.length_c   1.000
_cell.angle_alpha   90.00
_cell.angle_beta   90.00
_cell.angle_gamma   90.00
#
_symmetry.space_group_name_H-M   'P 1'
#
loop_
_entity.id
_entity.type
_entity.pdbx_description
1 polymer ?
#
loop_
_entity_poly.entity_id
_entity_poly.type
_entity_poly.pdbx_seq_one_letter_code
_entity_poly.pdbx_strand_id
1 'polypeptide(L)'
;MSLVEIVVVDADASSTSSLSLFVQCARLAAVSSSTAAIRVQLLDPPTLYEAEVSSRHKPRVLDCSGVEYVAAVETALSPVTDAKPRFEFRWSRPKRTLTLMERSEFAMKFCAIEFQATESGDKWRMLLHQVAAQQQKERKLIDNKRNRVTQLETLLEQKKKLLETALTAKQSTEDCLIQGFCAVLNAKKDEIRRLQDEVELVQ
;
A
#
# COMPACT_ATOMS: atom_id res chain seq x y z
N MET A 1 1.42 13.42 -4.22
CA MET A 1 0.44 14.34 -3.59
C MET A 1 -0.91 13.72 -3.81
N SER A 2 -1.56 13.26 -2.75
CA SER A 2 -2.93 12.76 -2.81
C SER A 2 -3.84 13.75 -2.10
N LEU A 3 -5.03 13.95 -2.65
CA LEU A 3 -6.11 14.56 -1.90
C LEU A 3 -6.64 13.48 -0.95
N VAL A 4 -6.81 13.82 0.33
CA VAL A 4 -7.26 12.87 1.36
C VAL A 4 -8.46 13.46 2.08
N GLU A 5 -9.48 12.63 2.28
CA GLU A 5 -10.62 12.99 3.11
C GLU A 5 -10.26 12.85 4.60
N ILE A 6 -10.55 13.87 5.39
CA ILE A 6 -10.40 13.85 6.84
C ILE A 6 -11.74 14.16 7.50
N VAL A 7 -12.01 13.46 8.60
CA VAL A 7 -13.17 13.74 9.45
C VAL A 7 -12.77 14.75 10.51
N VAL A 8 -13.49 15.87 10.58
CA VAL A 8 -13.28 16.95 11.54
C VAL A 8 -14.53 17.18 12.37
N VAL A 9 -14.37 17.62 13.61
CA VAL A 9 -15.45 18.13 14.44
C VAL A 9 -15.64 19.62 14.14
N ASP A 10 -16.88 20.04 13.90
CA ASP A 10 -17.22 21.46 13.75
C ASP A 10 -17.05 22.15 15.11
N ALA A 11 -16.08 23.05 15.22
CA ALA A 11 -15.79 23.76 16.45
C ALA A 11 -16.76 24.92 16.73
N ASP A 12 -17.53 25.33 15.71
CA ASP A 12 -18.44 26.47 15.78
C ASP A 12 -19.90 26.03 16.02
N ALA A 13 -20.20 24.74 15.82
CA ALA A 13 -21.52 24.17 16.07
C ALA A 13 -21.78 23.93 17.57
N SER A 14 -23.00 24.23 18.02
CA SER A 14 -23.44 23.99 19.40
C SER A 14 -23.57 22.50 19.75
N SER A 15 -23.58 21.62 18.74
CA SER A 15 -23.54 20.17 18.88
C SER A 15 -22.26 19.61 18.25
N THR A 16 -21.79 18.45 18.72
CA THR A 16 -20.62 17.76 18.14
C THR A 16 -21.00 17.12 16.80
N SER A 17 -21.21 17.94 15.78
CA SER A 17 -21.37 17.50 14.41
C SER A 17 -20.00 17.20 13.79
N SER A 18 -19.92 16.10 13.05
CA SER A 18 -18.74 15.75 12.27
C SER A 18 -18.92 16.21 10.82
N LEU A 19 -17.84 16.69 10.22
CA LEU A 19 -17.77 17.16 8.84
C LEU A 19 -16.65 16.39 8.12
N SER A 20 -16.87 16.11 6.84
CA SER A 20 -15.82 15.61 5.95
C SER A 20 -15.20 16.77 5.19
N LEU A 21 -13.89 16.97 5.34
CA LEU A 21 -13.11 17.94 4.58
C LEU A 21 -12.03 17.23 3.78
N PHE A 22 -11.55 17.85 2.70
CA PHE A 22 -10.44 17.31 1.93
C PHE A 22 -9.16 18.10 2.18
N VAL A 23 -8.05 17.40 2.37
CA VAL A 23 -6.73 18.01 2.56
C VAL A 23 -5.75 17.48 1.53
N GLN A 24 -4.94 18.39 1.00
CA GLN A 24 -3.79 18.07 0.20
C GLN A 24 -2.53 18.57 0.91
N CYS A 25 -1.61 17.64 1.17
CA CYS A 25 -0.29 17.95 1.73
C CYS A 25 0.79 17.81 0.65
N ALA A 26 1.69 18.79 0.62
CA ALA A 26 2.85 18.81 -0.27
C ALA A 26 4.08 19.24 0.50
N ARG A 27 5.10 18.37 0.57
CA ARG A 27 6.39 18.74 1.14
C ARG A 27 7.07 19.79 0.28
N LEU A 28 7.53 20.87 0.90
CA LEU A 28 8.30 21.92 0.24
C LEU A 28 9.78 21.52 0.22
N ALA A 29 10.45 21.77 -0.90
CA ALA A 29 11.88 21.53 -1.01
C ALA A 29 12.62 22.38 0.03
N ALA A 30 13.47 21.73 0.82
CA ALA A 30 14.16 22.39 1.92
C ALA A 30 15.17 23.40 1.35
N VAL A 31 14.99 24.69 1.66
CA VAL A 31 15.94 25.76 1.29
C VAL A 31 17.25 25.65 2.08
N SER A 32 17.23 24.89 3.19
CA SER A 32 18.39 24.53 4.01
C SER A 32 18.17 23.17 4.68
N SER A 33 19.24 22.45 5.02
CA SER A 33 19.20 21.09 5.60
C SER A 33 18.43 20.97 6.92
N SER A 34 18.11 22.09 7.59
CA SER A 34 17.49 22.12 8.91
C SER A 34 16.01 22.53 8.95
N THR A 35 15.40 22.91 7.82
CA THR A 35 14.02 23.45 7.82
C THR A 35 13.07 22.56 7.01
N ALA A 36 12.47 21.58 7.69
CA ALA A 36 11.32 20.86 7.14
C ALA A 36 10.10 21.80 7.07
N ALA A 37 9.39 21.78 5.95
CA ALA A 37 8.16 22.51 5.73
C ALA A 37 7.22 21.75 4.80
N ILE A 38 5.92 21.85 5.08
CA ILE A 38 4.84 21.33 4.25
C ILE A 38 3.87 22.45 3.92
N ARG A 39 3.34 22.43 2.70
CA ARG A 39 2.17 23.20 2.30
C ARG A 39 0.93 22.35 2.51
N VAL A 40 -0.04 22.89 3.21
CA VAL A 40 -1.33 22.27 3.48
C VAL A 40 -2.40 23.07 2.76
N GLN A 41 -3.17 22.41 1.91
CA GLN A 41 -4.36 22.98 1.28
C GLN A 41 -5.58 22.25 1.84
N LEU A 42 -6.51 22.99 2.45
CA LEU A 42 -7.74 22.48 3.03
C LEU A 42 -8.92 22.95 2.18
N LEU A 43 -9.77 22.01 1.79
CA LEU A 43 -10.96 22.24 1.00
C LEU A 43 -12.18 22.14 1.91
N ASP A 44 -12.84 23.27 2.12
CA ASP A 44 -14.15 23.39 2.76
C ASP A 44 -15.05 24.18 1.80
N PRO A 45 -15.76 23.49 0.89
CA PRO A 45 -16.46 24.14 -0.21
C PRO A 45 -17.40 25.26 0.26
N PRO A 46 -17.40 26.42 -0.43
CA PRO A 46 -16.73 26.71 -1.71
C PRO A 46 -15.31 27.26 -1.59
N THR A 47 -14.74 27.34 -0.38
CA THR A 47 -13.48 28.04 -0.13
C THR A 47 -12.29 27.09 -0.05
N LEU A 48 -11.20 27.47 -0.70
CA LEU A 48 -9.91 26.81 -0.56
C LEU A 48 -9.07 27.57 0.46
N TYR A 49 -8.49 26.85 1.40
CA TYR A 49 -7.67 27.39 2.48
C TYR A 49 -6.23 26.89 2.30
N GLU A 50 -5.24 27.77 2.46
CA GLU A 50 -3.82 27.40 2.36
C GLU A 50 -3.05 27.81 3.61
N ALA A 51 -2.15 26.94 4.05
CA ALA A 51 -1.23 27.19 5.15
C ALA A 51 0.14 26.57 4.87
N GLU A 52 1.18 27.16 5.44
CA GLU A 52 2.52 26.58 5.49
C GLU A 52 2.85 26.16 6.93
N VAL A 53 3.16 24.88 7.12
CA VAL A 53 3.59 24.36 8.41
C VAL A 53 5.08 24.06 8.31
N SER A 54 5.88 24.80 9.07
CA SER A 54 7.32 24.62 9.13
C SER A 54 7.76 24.21 10.53
N SER A 55 8.99 23.70 10.62
CA SER A 55 9.67 23.43 11.90
C SER A 55 9.67 24.63 12.87
N ARG A 56 9.58 25.87 12.37
CA ARG A 56 9.53 27.10 13.19
C ARG A 56 8.19 27.29 13.88
N HIS A 57 7.13 26.67 13.37
CA HIS A 57 5.78 26.73 13.94
C HIS A 57 5.57 25.71 15.07
N LYS A 58 6.60 24.92 15.43
CA LYS A 58 6.53 23.97 16.53
C LYS A 58 6.19 24.69 17.85
N PRO A 59 5.10 24.33 18.54
CA PRO A 59 4.82 24.82 19.88
C PRO A 59 5.96 24.47 20.86
N ARG A 60 6.34 25.41 21.73
CA ARG A 60 7.44 25.22 22.70
C ARG A 60 7.17 24.10 23.72
N VAL A 61 5.89 23.82 23.98
CA VAL A 61 5.44 22.80 24.94
C VAL A 61 5.64 21.37 24.42
N LEU A 62 5.81 21.19 23.10
CA LEU A 62 6.04 19.86 22.53
C LEU A 62 7.51 19.46 22.68
N ASP A 63 7.73 18.34 23.36
CA ASP A 63 9.03 17.69 23.52
C ASP A 63 9.37 16.81 22.31
N CYS A 64 9.48 17.44 21.14
CA CYS A 64 9.93 16.81 19.91
C CYS A 64 10.76 17.78 19.06
N SER A 65 11.49 17.27 18.09
CA SER A 65 12.21 18.11 17.13
C SER A 65 11.24 18.80 16.15
N GLY A 66 11.68 19.90 15.53
CA GLY A 66 10.87 20.58 14.51
C GLY A 66 10.58 19.72 13.28
N VAL A 67 11.48 18.77 12.96
CA VAL A 67 11.29 17.82 11.85
C VAL A 67 10.26 16.77 12.21
N GLU A 68 10.31 16.21 13.42
CA GLU A 68 9.30 15.27 13.94
C GLU A 68 7.92 15.91 14.04
N TYR A 69 7.85 17.18 14.45
CA TYR A 69 6.60 17.94 14.46
C TYR A 69 5.97 18.01 13.06
N VAL A 70 6.74 18.43 12.04
CA VAL A 70 6.25 18.52 10.66
C VAL A 70 5.85 17.15 10.13
N ALA A 71 6.63 16.11 10.42
CA ALA A 71 6.31 14.74 10.02
C ALA A 71 5.03 14.22 10.71
N ALA A 72 4.80 14.55 11.98
CA ALA A 72 3.59 14.18 12.71
C ALA A 72 2.36 14.86 12.11
N VAL A 73 2.44 16.14 11.75
CA VAL A 73 1.35 16.87 11.08
C VAL A 73 1.10 16.30 9.67
N GLU A 74 2.15 16.04 8.89
CA GLU A 74 2.05 15.45 7.55
C GLU A 74 1.38 14.07 7.59
N THR A 75 1.77 13.22 8.54
CA THR A 75 1.20 11.88 8.74
C THR A 75 -0.25 11.97 9.20
N ALA A 76 -0.59 12.91 10.09
CA ALA A 76 -1.95 13.11 10.56
C ALA A 76 -2.90 13.49 9.42
N LEU A 77 -2.45 14.35 8.50
CA LEU A 77 -3.23 14.84 7.36
C LEU A 77 -3.16 13.95 6.13
N SER A 78 -2.38 12.86 6.18
CA SER A 78 -2.28 11.83 5.14
C SER A 78 -2.42 10.43 5.75
N PRO A 79 -3.55 10.12 6.41
CA PRO A 79 -3.75 8.86 7.11
C PRO A 79 -3.64 7.67 6.15
N VAL A 80 -2.90 6.65 6.58
CA VAL A 80 -2.91 5.33 5.94
C VAL A 80 -4.15 4.58 6.43
N THR A 81 -4.86 3.93 5.52
CA THR A 81 -6.26 3.51 5.60
C THR A 81 -6.66 2.51 6.70
N ASP A 82 -5.78 2.11 7.62
CA ASP A 82 -6.05 0.99 8.55
C ASP A 82 -5.74 1.25 10.04
N ALA A 83 -5.28 2.45 10.41
CA ALA A 83 -4.97 2.78 11.80
C ALA A 83 -6.00 3.77 12.40
N LYS A 84 -6.38 3.55 13.66
CA LYS A 84 -7.16 4.54 14.42
C LYS A 84 -6.38 5.86 14.44
N PRO A 85 -6.99 6.99 14.02
CA PRO A 85 -6.26 8.24 13.91
C PRO A 85 -5.78 8.70 15.29
N ARG A 86 -4.49 9.02 15.39
CA ARG A 86 -3.86 9.59 16.61
C ARG A 86 -4.50 10.91 17.03
N PHE A 87 -5.02 11.65 16.06
CA PHE A 87 -5.58 12.99 16.29
C PHE A 87 -7.07 13.04 15.96
N GLU A 88 -7.80 13.82 16.76
CA GLU A 88 -9.09 14.41 16.40
C GLU A 88 -8.85 15.80 15.83
N PHE A 89 -9.48 16.08 14.69
CA PHE A 89 -9.38 17.39 14.07
C PHE A 89 -10.58 18.25 14.46
N ARG A 90 -10.34 19.51 14.79
CA ARG A 90 -11.40 20.51 15.03
C ARG A 90 -11.23 21.67 14.09
N TRP A 91 -12.27 21.97 13.31
CA TRP A 91 -12.25 23.04 12.31
C TRP A 91 -13.13 24.19 12.76
N SER A 92 -12.57 25.41 12.78
CA SER A 92 -13.34 26.64 12.98
C SER A 92 -13.25 27.51 11.73
N ARG A 93 -14.40 27.74 11.09
CA ARG A 93 -14.49 28.54 9.85
C ARG A 93 -14.23 30.03 10.08
N PRO A 94 -14.81 30.69 11.10
CA PRO A 94 -14.56 32.10 11.38
C PRO A 94 -13.10 32.38 11.71
N LYS A 95 -12.45 31.46 12.46
CA LYS A 95 -11.03 31.57 12.83
C LYS A 95 -10.09 31.01 11.77
N ARG A 96 -10.61 30.34 10.74
CA ARG A 96 -9.84 29.66 9.69
C ARG A 96 -8.74 28.77 10.27
N THR A 97 -9.06 28.07 11.36
CA THR A 97 -8.07 27.36 12.18
C THR A 97 -8.43 25.89 12.29
N LEU A 98 -7.50 25.02 11.90
CA LEU A 98 -7.58 23.57 12.14
C LEU A 98 -6.76 23.23 13.38
N THR A 99 -7.41 22.68 14.39
CA THR A 99 -6.75 22.23 15.62
C THR A 99 -6.61 20.71 15.62
N LEU A 100 -5.39 20.23 15.87
CA LEU A 100 -5.09 18.82 16.06
C LEU A 100 -5.13 18.52 17.56
N MET A 101 -6.05 17.67 17.97
CA MET A 101 -6.22 17.22 19.34
C MET A 101 -5.74 15.78 19.46
N GLU A 102 -4.70 15.52 20.24
CA GLU A 102 -4.18 14.18 20.46
C GLU A 102 -5.16 13.35 21.29
N ARG A 103 -5.53 12.17 20.78
CA ARG A 103 -6.41 11.22 21.45
C ARG A 103 -5.58 10.34 22.40
N SER A 104 -5.45 10.77 23.65
CA SER A 104 -4.95 9.97 24.77
C SER A 104 -6.10 9.74 25.78
N GLU A 105 -5.80 9.51 27.06
CA GLU A 105 -6.82 9.45 28.14
C GLU A 105 -7.63 10.76 28.25
N PHE A 106 -7.03 11.88 27.84
CA PHE A 106 -7.66 13.19 27.70
C PHE A 106 -7.28 13.81 26.35
N ALA A 107 -8.22 14.48 25.68
CA ALA A 107 -7.94 15.15 24.42
C ALA A 107 -7.08 16.40 24.66
N MET A 108 -5.79 16.35 24.29
CA MET A 108 -4.86 17.46 24.48
C MET A 108 -4.55 18.17 23.16
N LYS A 109 -4.46 19.51 23.18
CA LYS A 109 -4.12 20.29 21.99
C LYS A 109 -2.67 20.01 21.58
N PHE A 110 -2.47 19.38 20.43
CA PHE A 110 -1.16 19.14 19.84
C PHE A 110 -0.66 20.38 19.10
N CYS A 111 -1.43 20.89 18.14
CA CYS A 111 -1.14 22.13 17.45
C CYS A 111 -2.40 22.77 16.85
N ALA A 112 -2.26 24.02 16.40
CA ALA A 112 -3.27 24.70 15.59
C ALA A 112 -2.59 25.23 14.34
N ILE A 113 -3.27 25.10 13.21
CA ILE A 113 -2.83 25.56 11.89
C ILE A 113 -3.80 26.65 11.47
N GLU A 114 -3.29 27.86 11.29
CA GLU A 114 -4.05 29.00 10.78
C GLU A 114 -3.94 29.05 9.26
N PHE A 115 -5.08 29.18 8.60
CA PHE A 115 -5.17 29.19 7.14
C PHE A 115 -5.53 30.56 6.59
N GLN A 116 -5.00 30.81 5.39
CA GLN A 116 -5.40 31.94 4.57
C GLN A 116 -6.43 31.47 3.54
N ALA A 117 -7.55 32.20 3.47
CA ALA A 117 -8.57 31.93 2.45
C ALA A 117 -8.02 32.34 1.08
N THR A 118 -8.20 31.46 0.11
CA THR A 118 -7.88 31.70 -1.28
C THR A 118 -9.16 32.06 -2.02
N GLU A 119 -9.19 33.24 -2.62
CA GLU A 119 -10.36 33.75 -3.35
C GLU A 119 -10.30 33.48 -4.87
N SER A 120 -9.21 32.90 -5.40
CA SER A 120 -9.08 32.67 -6.83
C SER A 120 -9.71 31.35 -7.29
N GLY A 121 -10.77 31.44 -8.11
CA GLY A 121 -11.38 30.28 -8.77
C GLY A 121 -10.41 29.50 -9.67
N ASP A 122 -9.30 30.10 -10.09
CA ASP A 122 -8.24 29.46 -10.86
C ASP A 122 -7.57 28.31 -10.10
N LYS A 123 -7.37 28.45 -8.79
CA LYS A 123 -6.75 27.39 -7.98
C LYS A 123 -7.65 26.17 -7.84
N TRP A 124 -8.97 26.36 -7.77
CA TRP A 124 -9.93 25.25 -7.84
C TRP A 124 -9.86 24.50 -9.17
N ARG A 125 -9.77 25.23 -10.30
CA ARG A 125 -9.60 24.61 -11.62
C ARG A 125 -8.30 23.82 -11.72
N MET A 126 -7.20 24.39 -11.24
CA MET A 126 -5.90 23.71 -11.20
C MET A 126 -5.94 22.43 -10.36
N LEU A 127 -6.60 22.47 -9.21
CA LEU A 127 -6.77 21.30 -8.35
C LEU A 127 -7.58 20.20 -9.04
N LEU A 128 -8.71 20.56 -9.66
CA LEU A 128 -9.54 19.60 -10.41
C LEU A 128 -8.75 18.97 -11.57
N HIS A 129 -7.98 19.77 -12.32
CA HIS A 129 -7.09 19.25 -13.36
C HIS A 129 -6.03 18.29 -12.80
N GLN A 130 -5.45 18.62 -11.65
CA GLN A 130 -4.47 17.76 -10.99
C GLN A 130 -5.08 16.43 -10.55
N VAL A 131 -6.28 16.45 -9.95
CA VAL A 131 -7.02 15.24 -9.56
C VAL A 131 -7.36 14.40 -10.79
N ALA A 132 -7.88 15.00 -11.86
CA ALA A 132 -8.20 14.30 -13.10
C ALA A 132 -6.96 13.65 -13.74
N ALA A 133 -5.85 14.39 -13.79
CA ALA A 133 -4.58 13.86 -14.32
C ALA A 133 -4.03 12.71 -13.47
N GLN A 134 -4.15 12.80 -12.14
CA GLN A 134 -3.73 11.75 -11.22
C GLN A 134 -4.58 10.49 -11.40
N GLN A 135 -5.90 10.62 -11.46
CA GLN A 135 -6.82 9.50 -11.73
C GLN A 135 -6.50 8.82 -13.06
N GLN A 136 -6.18 9.59 -14.11
CA GLN A 136 -5.81 9.03 -15.41
C GLN A 136 -4.49 8.23 -15.33
N LYS A 137 -3.48 8.73 -14.60
CA LYS A 137 -2.22 8.02 -14.38
C LYS A 137 -2.43 6.72 -13.60
N GLU A 138 -3.24 6.76 -12.55
CA GLU A 138 -3.56 5.59 -11.72
C GLU A 138 -4.31 4.52 -12.51
N ARG A 139 -5.29 4.91 -13.34
CA ARG A 139 -5.99 3.97 -14.24
C ARG A 139 -5.01 3.26 -15.18
N LYS A 140 -4.11 3.99 -15.84
CA LYS A 140 -3.08 3.39 -16.70
C LYS A 140 -2.17 2.43 -15.93
N LEU A 141 -1.79 2.77 -14.70
CA LEU A 141 -0.98 1.91 -13.86
C LEU A 141 -1.73 0.63 -13.46
N ILE A 142 -3.00 0.74 -13.10
CA ILE A 142 -3.87 -0.40 -12.77
C ILE A 142 -4.01 -1.33 -13.99
N ASP A 143 -4.27 -0.77 -15.18
CA ASP A 143 -4.42 -1.55 -16.41
C ASP A 143 -3.12 -2.27 -16.77
N ASN A 144 -1.98 -1.60 -16.67
CA ASN A 144 -0.67 -2.22 -16.88
C ASN A 144 -0.40 -3.37 -15.90
N LYS A 145 -0.74 -3.19 -14.61
CA LYS A 145 -0.61 -4.23 -13.60
C LYS A 145 -1.54 -5.41 -13.89
N ARG A 146 -2.79 -5.16 -14.27
CA ARG A 146 -3.75 -6.21 -14.66
C ARG A 146 -3.23 -7.02 -15.85
N ASN A 147 -2.76 -6.35 -16.90
CA ASN A 147 -2.18 -7.02 -18.07
C ASN A 147 -0.98 -7.90 -17.68
N ARG A 148 -0.12 -7.41 -16.77
CA ARG A 148 1.03 -8.17 -16.28
C ARG A 148 0.60 -9.40 -15.48
N VAL A 149 -0.43 -9.29 -14.65
CA VAL A 149 -1.00 -10.42 -13.89
C VAL A 149 -1.53 -11.48 -14.85
N THR A 150 -2.33 -11.10 -15.84
CA THR A 150 -2.85 -12.05 -16.84
C THR A 150 -1.75 -12.78 -17.63
N GLN A 151 -0.67 -12.07 -17.99
CA GLN A 151 0.51 -12.69 -18.60
C GLN A 151 1.17 -13.72 -17.68
N LEU A 152 1.33 -13.39 -16.40
CA LEU A 152 1.94 -14.29 -15.41
C LEU A 152 1.07 -15.51 -15.14
N GLU A 153 -0.24 -15.35 -15.06
CA GLU A 153 -1.20 -16.46 -14.92
C GLU A 153 -1.12 -17.41 -16.12
N THR A 154 -1.03 -16.87 -17.35
CA THR A 154 -0.89 -17.67 -18.56
C THR A 154 0.42 -18.47 -18.57
N LEU A 155 1.54 -17.84 -18.20
CA LEU A 155 2.84 -18.50 -18.10
C LEU A 155 2.86 -19.58 -17.01
N LEU A 156 2.20 -19.33 -15.89
CA LEU A 156 2.08 -20.29 -14.79
C LEU A 156 1.31 -21.54 -15.26
N GLU A 157 0.21 -21.35 -15.97
CA GLU A 157 -0.59 -22.45 -16.51
C GLU A 157 0.21 -23.28 -17.55
N GLN A 158 0.97 -22.62 -18.42
CA GLN A 158 1.85 -23.30 -19.36
C GLN A 158 2.93 -24.13 -18.66
N LYS A 159 3.57 -23.58 -17.61
CA LYS A 159 4.56 -24.31 -16.81
C LYS A 159 3.96 -25.50 -16.08
N LYS A 160 2.74 -25.36 -15.56
CA LYS A 160 2.03 -26.46 -14.90
C LYS A 160 1.78 -27.63 -15.86
N LYS A 161 1.25 -27.36 -17.06
CA LYS A 161 1.04 -28.38 -18.09
C LYS A 161 2.34 -29.07 -18.51
N LEU A 162 3.41 -28.30 -18.67
CA LEU A 162 4.73 -28.84 -19.01
C LEU A 162 5.24 -29.77 -17.90
N LEU A 163 5.06 -29.39 -16.64
CA LEU A 163 5.48 -30.19 -15.49
C LEU A 163 4.68 -31.50 -15.38
N GLU A 164 3.36 -31.46 -15.58
CA GLU A 164 2.50 -32.65 -15.62
C GLU A 164 2.91 -33.61 -16.76
N THR A 165 3.20 -33.06 -17.95
CA THR A 165 3.68 -33.84 -19.10
C THR A 165 5.04 -34.50 -18.78
N ALA A 166 5.99 -33.73 -18.24
CA ALA A 166 7.31 -34.24 -17.88
C ALA A 166 7.25 -35.32 -16.80
N LEU A 167 6.37 -35.16 -15.81
CA LEU A 167 6.15 -36.15 -14.76
C LEU A 167 5.60 -37.45 -15.34
N THR A 168 4.63 -37.36 -16.25
CA THR A 168 4.04 -38.53 -16.92
C THR A 168 5.06 -39.27 -17.78
N ALA A 169 5.89 -38.54 -18.54
CA ALA A 169 6.96 -39.12 -19.34
C ALA A 169 8.04 -39.81 -18.47
N LYS A 170 8.38 -39.19 -17.33
CA LYS A 170 9.29 -39.78 -16.33
C LYS A 170 8.73 -41.10 -15.81
N GLN A 171 7.47 -41.10 -15.36
CA GLN A 171 6.82 -42.30 -14.83
C GLN A 171 6.80 -43.42 -15.86
N SER A 172 6.43 -43.13 -17.12
CA SER A 172 6.43 -44.12 -18.20
C SER A 172 7.82 -44.71 -18.46
N THR A 173 8.87 -43.90 -18.35
CA THR A 173 10.25 -44.37 -18.53
C THR A 173 10.68 -45.27 -17.36
N GLU A 174 10.35 -44.88 -16.12
CA GLU A 174 10.61 -45.68 -14.93
C GLU A 174 9.89 -47.03 -14.97
N ASP A 175 8.62 -47.05 -15.37
CA ASP A 175 7.83 -48.27 -15.50
C ASP A 175 8.44 -49.22 -16.55
N CYS A 176 8.89 -48.68 -17.70
CA CYS A 176 9.57 -49.44 -18.74
C CYS A 176 10.89 -50.06 -18.25
N LEU A 177 11.68 -49.29 -17.51
CA LEU A 177 12.94 -49.78 -16.92
C LEU A 177 12.69 -50.89 -15.90
N ILE A 178 11.69 -50.73 -15.02
CA ILE A 178 11.32 -51.73 -14.02
C ILE A 178 10.85 -53.02 -14.71
N GLN A 179 10.01 -52.92 -15.73
CA GLN A 179 9.58 -54.07 -16.52
C GLN A 179 10.78 -54.78 -17.18
N GLY A 180 11.72 -54.02 -17.73
CA GLY A 180 12.98 -54.54 -18.28
C GLY A 180 13.81 -55.30 -17.23
N PHE A 181 13.99 -54.73 -16.03
CA PHE A 181 14.69 -55.41 -14.94
C PHE A 181 13.99 -56.69 -14.50
N CYS A 182 12.66 -56.67 -14.37
CA CYS A 182 11.88 -57.85 -14.02
C CYS A 182 12.02 -58.97 -15.07
N ALA A 183 12.00 -58.64 -16.36
CA ALA A 183 12.20 -59.61 -17.43
C ALA A 183 13.58 -60.28 -17.36
N VAL A 184 14.64 -59.50 -17.14
CA VAL A 184 16.00 -60.02 -16.98
C VAL A 184 16.13 -60.89 -15.72
N LEU A 185 15.56 -60.45 -14.59
CA LEU A 185 15.55 -61.22 -13.35
C LEU A 185 14.83 -62.56 -13.51
N ASN A 186 13.69 -62.58 -14.18
CA ASN A 186 12.94 -63.80 -14.42
C ASN A 186 13.72 -64.75 -15.34
N ALA A 187 14.28 -64.26 -16.44
CA ALA A 187 15.13 -65.08 -17.32
C ALA A 187 16.33 -65.68 -16.58
N LYS A 188 16.96 -64.94 -15.66
CA LYS A 188 18.04 -65.44 -14.81
C LYS A 188 17.55 -66.48 -13.80
N LYS A 189 16.39 -66.29 -13.17
CA LYS A 189 15.78 -67.27 -12.27
C LYS A 189 15.43 -68.57 -12.99
N ASP A 190 14.97 -68.49 -14.23
CA ASP A 190 14.63 -69.65 -15.06
C ASP A 190 15.89 -70.43 -15.43
N GLU A 191 16.96 -69.73 -15.82
CA GLU A 191 18.24 -70.36 -16.13
C GLU A 191 18.89 -71.01 -14.90
N ILE A 192 18.81 -70.38 -13.73
CA ILE A 192 19.31 -70.99 -12.48
C ILE A 192 18.54 -72.28 -12.18
N ARG A 193 17.20 -72.28 -12.31
CA ARG A 193 16.39 -73.48 -12.10
C ARG A 193 16.76 -74.60 -13.07
N ARG A 194 16.91 -74.28 -14.36
CA ARG A 194 17.37 -75.24 -15.38
C ARG A 194 18.71 -75.88 -15.00
N LEU A 195 19.68 -75.07 -14.57
CA LEU A 195 21.00 -75.56 -14.16
C LEU A 195 20.94 -76.38 -12.87
N GLN A 196 20.06 -76.06 -11.92
CA GLN A 196 19.84 -76.84 -10.70
C GLN A 196 19.26 -78.22 -11.03
N ASP A 197 18.23 -78.28 -11.87
CA ASP A 197 17.61 -79.54 -12.31
C ASP A 197 18.63 -80.45 -13.04
N GLU A 198 19.51 -79.87 -13.86
CA GLU A 198 20.59 -80.61 -14.53
C GLU A 198 21.62 -81.19 -13.56
N VAL A 199 21.94 -80.47 -12.47
CA VAL A 199 22.88 -80.95 -11.46
C VAL A 199 22.27 -82.08 -10.62
N GLU A 200 20.99 -81.98 -10.25
CA GLU A 200 20.29 -83.01 -9.48
C GLU A 200 20.11 -84.33 -10.26
N LEU A 201 20.00 -84.28 -11.59
CA LEU A 201 19.93 -85.47 -12.45
C LEU A 201 21.25 -86.23 -12.60
N VAL A 202 22.38 -85.61 -12.27
CA VAL A 202 23.74 -86.16 -12.44
C VAL A 202 24.32 -86.71 -11.13
N GLN A 203 23.66 -86.46 -9.98
CA GLN A 203 24.00 -87.03 -8.66
C GLN A 203 23.23 -88.31 -8.37
#